data_AF-A0A842W9Q4-F1
#
_entry.id   AF-A0A842W9Q4-F1
#
_cell.length_a   1.000
_cell.length_b   1.000
_cell.length_c   1.000
_cell.angle_alpha   90.00
_cell.angle_beta   90.00
_cell.angle_gamma   90.00
#
_symmetry.space_group_name_H-M   'P 1'
#
loop_
_entity.id
_entity.type
_entity.pdbx_description
1 polymer ?
#
loop_
_entity_poly.entity_id
_entity_poly.type
_entity_poly.pdbx_seq_one_letter_code
_entity_poly.pdbx_strand_id
1 'polypeptide(L)'
;MSDDSSIKKIKKVFQGESWGIKEFSVLIFAIAVQLWDLNVRLSGTYFSTINYQIISLYFSLAVIAAIILDKKPPFKKIFARIGIGLPFFQKLFGFLLFSFIAYCIPFANYIFMKIPEYGGIPLRTITSAILIFWPIWIIYLAFSEPKKLARWAGSIYLLIWVIILIVSIAPLAAYQLQDAEIPGVMPGRTIGSLYRELVGGAKEWKQTIEGGTIGGYEKIKKEIQIGIEYSKTGIDPTQAKVDAANKRDLGVQVLQMKASSPVYYENDQVNVYAQIKAETLEQPVTTKVKCYATSEPIPGQIFPSNEFTIETYDVQDVDCVFPSDNLEEGLHTIHLDTEFNFETVSYFETFFMNEETLRELQKKKQDPLAGYPKPSATSSKGPVNINIKTPEAPIPSAPDKRMTLSITLHNTGPGQIKELKEVYIFIPKGLGISTAIDGRKIYQKIECNELPSEEAKVCVPDTTTVYKVSADELKKELYKNIVLSREFRLYLEIQDYDALLGESIIKPGNIYASAKYDYEMDQKVQIKIQKQPTSI
;
A
#
# COMPACT_ATOMS: atom_id res chain seq x y z
N MET A 1 -10.37 -25.31 70.86
CA MET A 1 -11.69 -25.56 70.23
C MET A 1 -12.25 -24.21 69.81
N SER A 2 -12.60 -24.09 68.52
CA SER A 2 -12.73 -22.84 67.74
C SER A 2 -11.44 -22.03 67.68
N ASP A 3 -10.66 -22.22 66.60
CA ASP A 3 -9.34 -21.63 66.41
C ASP A 3 -9.44 -20.13 66.05
N ASP A 4 -9.70 -19.33 67.09
CA ASP A 4 -9.70 -17.86 67.12
C ASP A 4 -8.32 -17.25 66.74
N SER A 5 -7.30 -18.08 66.47
CA SER A 5 -5.98 -17.64 66.02
C SER A 5 -5.98 -17.15 64.57
N SER A 6 -6.87 -17.66 63.70
CA SER A 6 -6.95 -17.25 62.30
C SER A 6 -7.65 -15.90 62.13
N ILE A 7 -8.73 -15.66 62.89
CA ILE A 7 -9.45 -14.37 62.90
C ILE A 7 -8.61 -13.29 63.60
N LYS A 8 -7.88 -13.63 64.67
CA LYS A 8 -6.90 -12.71 65.28
C LYS A 8 -5.73 -12.39 64.34
N LYS A 9 -5.24 -13.33 63.53
CA LYS A 9 -4.20 -13.03 62.52
C LYS A 9 -4.71 -12.08 61.44
N ILE A 10 -5.94 -12.25 60.95
CA ILE A 10 -6.53 -11.34 59.96
C ILE A 10 -6.78 -9.96 60.57
N LYS A 11 -7.33 -9.87 61.80
CA LYS A 11 -7.46 -8.57 62.50
C LYS A 11 -6.12 -7.89 62.76
N LYS A 12 -5.06 -8.64 63.09
CA LYS A 12 -3.72 -8.07 63.33
C LYS A 12 -3.03 -7.58 62.05
N VAL A 13 -3.35 -8.17 60.89
CA VAL A 13 -2.90 -7.66 59.57
C VAL A 13 -3.61 -6.34 59.22
N PHE A 14 -4.85 -6.13 59.68
CA PHE A 14 -5.60 -4.90 59.42
C PHE A 14 -5.48 -3.83 60.52
N GLN A 15 -5.08 -4.17 61.75
CA GLN A 15 -4.98 -3.22 62.88
C GLN A 15 -3.58 -2.58 63.05
N GLY A 16 -2.56 -3.03 62.31
CA GLY A 16 -1.18 -2.57 62.48
C GLY A 16 -0.75 -1.36 61.64
N GLU A 17 -1.50 -1.00 60.61
CA GLU A 17 -1.21 0.17 59.78
C GLU A 17 -2.49 0.95 59.59
N SER A 18 -2.79 1.88 60.50
CA SER A 18 -3.81 2.89 60.23
C SER A 18 -3.37 3.64 58.98
N TRP A 19 -4.05 3.41 57.86
CA TRP A 19 -3.93 4.29 56.72
C TRP A 19 -4.25 5.68 57.26
N GLY A 20 -3.32 6.62 57.11
CA GLY A 20 -3.65 8.00 57.37
C GLY A 20 -4.86 8.35 56.51
N ILE A 21 -5.77 9.14 57.06
CA ILE A 21 -6.96 9.63 56.36
C ILE A 21 -6.59 10.20 54.96
N LYS A 22 -5.35 10.69 54.82
CA LYS A 22 -4.75 11.21 53.60
C LYS A 22 -4.54 10.13 52.53
N GLU A 23 -3.89 9.01 52.83
CA GLU A 23 -3.66 7.94 51.84
C GLU A 23 -4.98 7.29 51.40
N PHE A 24 -5.94 7.16 52.33
CA PHE A 24 -7.26 6.63 52.02
C PHE A 24 -8.06 7.57 51.10
N SER A 25 -7.98 8.88 51.32
CA SER A 25 -8.63 9.88 50.46
C SER A 25 -8.12 9.87 49.02
N VAL A 26 -6.83 9.60 48.82
CA VAL A 26 -6.20 9.53 47.49
C VAL A 26 -6.63 8.28 46.74
N LEU A 27 -6.73 7.15 47.44
CA LEU A 27 -7.23 5.92 46.86
C LEU A 27 -8.71 6.05 46.46
N ILE A 28 -9.54 6.65 47.32
CA ILE A 28 -10.95 6.92 47.01
C ILE A 28 -11.07 7.87 45.81
N PHE A 29 -10.27 8.94 45.76
CA PHE A 29 -10.29 9.87 44.64
C PHE A 29 -9.88 9.17 43.34
N ALA A 30 -8.83 8.35 43.36
CA ALA A 30 -8.41 7.57 42.19
C ALA A 30 -9.50 6.58 41.72
N ILE A 31 -10.18 5.90 42.66
CA ILE A 31 -11.29 5.00 42.36
C ILE A 31 -12.48 5.77 41.79
N ALA A 32 -12.84 6.93 42.35
CA ALA A 32 -13.96 7.74 41.88
C ALA A 32 -13.69 8.27 40.45
N VAL A 33 -12.48 8.75 40.20
CA VAL A 33 -12.02 9.16 38.87
C VAL A 33 -12.06 7.98 37.88
N GLN A 34 -11.69 6.78 38.31
CA GLN A 34 -11.73 5.58 37.49
C GLN A 34 -13.16 5.09 37.19
N LEU A 35 -14.05 5.13 38.17
CA LEU A 35 -15.46 4.76 37.97
C LEU A 35 -16.15 5.76 37.06
N TRP A 36 -15.81 7.05 37.18
CA TRP A 36 -16.28 8.08 36.28
C TRP A 36 -15.75 7.87 34.86
N ASP A 37 -14.46 7.58 34.69
CA ASP A 37 -13.87 7.21 33.38
C ASP A 37 -14.55 5.98 32.79
N LEU A 38 -14.68 4.89 33.55
CA LEU A 38 -15.34 3.67 33.09
C LEU A 38 -16.78 3.94 32.62
N ASN A 39 -17.53 4.75 33.36
CA ASN A 39 -18.88 5.14 32.99
C ASN A 39 -18.91 5.96 31.68
N VAL A 40 -18.01 6.94 31.53
CA VAL A 40 -17.87 7.74 30.29
C VAL A 40 -17.44 6.88 29.10
N ARG A 41 -16.63 5.83 29.32
CA ARG A 41 -16.22 4.90 28.27
C ARG A 41 -17.34 3.96 27.85
N LEU A 42 -18.09 3.43 28.82
CA LEU A 42 -19.21 2.53 28.57
C LEU A 42 -20.44 3.24 27.99
N SER A 43 -20.57 4.56 28.17
CA SER A 43 -21.70 5.33 27.64
C SER A 43 -21.62 5.59 26.13
N GLY A 44 -20.55 5.20 25.44
CA GLY A 44 -20.44 5.29 23.97
C GLY A 44 -20.37 6.72 23.42
N THR A 45 -20.34 7.75 24.26
CA THR A 45 -20.30 9.19 23.91
C THR A 45 -18.93 9.67 23.44
N TYR A 46 -18.12 8.76 22.89
CA TYR A 46 -16.78 8.99 22.40
C TYR A 46 -16.82 9.91 21.18
N PHE A 47 -16.51 11.20 21.35
CA PHE A 47 -15.46 11.91 20.60
C PHE A 47 -15.63 13.42 20.35
N SER A 48 -16.73 14.09 20.71
CA SER A 48 -16.88 15.49 20.24
C SER A 48 -16.45 16.59 21.23
N THR A 49 -16.56 16.42 22.55
CA THR A 49 -16.30 17.54 23.49
C THR A 49 -15.78 17.15 24.88
N ILE A 50 -16.30 16.09 25.49
CA ILE A 50 -15.96 15.70 26.87
C ILE A 50 -14.47 15.28 27.01
N ASN A 51 -13.90 14.63 25.98
CA ASN A 51 -12.50 14.18 26.01
C ASN A 51 -11.49 15.33 26.04
N TYR A 52 -11.78 16.46 25.37
CA TYR A 52 -10.89 17.63 25.42
C TYR A 52 -10.82 18.23 26.82
N GLN A 53 -11.96 18.26 27.52
CA GLN A 53 -12.03 18.78 28.90
C GLN A 53 -11.28 17.87 29.87
N ILE A 54 -11.40 16.56 29.70
CA ILE A 54 -10.70 15.56 30.52
C ILE A 54 -9.19 15.61 30.28
N ILE A 55 -8.73 15.63 29.02
CA ILE A 55 -7.31 15.74 28.66
C ILE A 55 -6.72 17.04 29.23
N SER A 56 -7.42 18.16 29.05
CA SER A 56 -7.00 19.47 29.57
C SER A 56 -6.91 19.49 31.10
N LEU A 57 -7.84 18.83 31.80
CA LEU A 57 -7.83 18.71 33.25
C LEU A 57 -6.62 17.90 33.75
N TYR A 58 -6.37 16.71 33.18
CA TYR A 58 -5.21 15.90 33.56
C TYR A 58 -3.88 16.59 33.27
N PHE A 59 -3.77 17.25 32.12
CA PHE A 59 -2.60 18.03 31.76
C PHE A 59 -2.36 19.18 32.74
N SER A 60 -3.42 19.95 33.04
CA SER A 60 -3.35 21.07 33.98
C SER A 60 -2.93 20.61 35.38
N LEU A 61 -3.51 19.50 35.87
CA LEU A 61 -3.13 18.91 37.14
C LEU A 61 -1.68 18.42 37.14
N ALA A 62 -1.20 17.80 36.05
CA ALA A 62 0.17 17.34 35.92
C ALA A 62 1.16 18.52 35.93
N VAL A 63 0.86 19.60 35.19
CA VAL A 63 1.68 20.83 35.17
C VAL A 63 1.70 21.50 36.55
N ILE A 64 0.56 21.59 37.24
CA ILE A 64 0.50 22.12 38.60
C ILE A 64 1.36 21.27 39.55
N ALA A 65 1.26 19.94 39.47
CA ALA A 65 2.09 19.03 40.26
C ALA A 65 3.59 19.19 39.96
N ALA A 66 3.96 19.35 38.69
CA ALA A 66 5.34 19.61 38.28
C ALA A 66 5.89 20.95 38.81
N ILE A 67 5.10 22.03 38.73
CA ILE A 67 5.46 23.35 39.26
C ILE A 67 5.63 23.29 40.78
N ILE A 68 4.79 22.53 41.48
CA ILE A 68 4.92 22.31 42.93
C ILE A 68 6.20 21.54 43.27
N LEU A 69 6.60 20.58 42.42
CA LEU A 69 7.85 19.82 42.57
C LEU A 69 9.09 20.69 42.33
N ASP A 70 9.02 21.66 41.41
CA ASP A 70 10.15 22.50 40.99
C ASP A 70 10.36 23.75 41.89
N LYS A 71 9.31 24.26 42.55
CA LYS A 71 9.41 25.52 43.30
C LYS A 71 10.19 25.43 44.63
N LYS A 72 10.97 26.50 44.86
CA LYS A 72 11.81 26.88 46.02
C LYS A 72 11.12 26.79 47.42
N PRO A 73 11.88 26.89 48.54
CA PRO A 73 11.48 26.47 49.91
C PRO A 73 10.17 26.98 50.56
N PRO A 74 9.54 28.12 50.22
CA PRO A 74 8.33 28.56 50.95
C PRO A 74 7.16 27.56 50.85
N PHE A 75 6.93 26.93 49.70
CA PHE A 75 5.88 25.91 49.56
C PHE A 75 6.21 24.63 50.31
N LYS A 76 7.49 24.24 50.35
CA LYS A 76 7.97 23.07 51.10
C LYS A 76 7.65 23.17 52.60
N LYS A 77 7.71 24.38 53.18
CA LYS A 77 7.32 24.63 54.59
C LYS A 77 5.80 24.53 54.82
N ILE A 78 4.98 25.01 53.89
CA ILE A 78 3.51 24.92 53.98
C ILE A 78 3.07 23.46 53.88
N PHE A 79 3.59 22.72 52.91
CA PHE A 79 3.26 21.30 52.76
C PHE A 79 3.83 20.43 53.88
N ALA A 80 5.00 20.77 54.43
CA ALA A 80 5.53 20.12 55.63
C ALA A 80 4.61 20.34 56.85
N ARG A 81 4.02 21.54 57.04
CA ARG A 81 3.03 21.79 58.10
C ARG A 81 1.74 20.98 57.92
N ILE A 82 1.33 20.74 56.69
CA ILE A 82 0.17 19.90 56.36
C ILE A 82 0.57 18.41 56.31
N GLY A 83 1.84 18.07 56.56
CA GLY A 83 2.34 16.69 56.58
C GLY A 83 2.28 15.99 55.22
N ILE A 84 2.35 16.73 54.11
CA ILE A 84 2.40 16.17 52.75
C ILE A 84 3.86 16.20 52.29
N GLY A 85 4.49 15.03 52.24
CA GLY A 85 5.90 14.89 51.86
C GLY A 85 6.14 15.04 50.36
N LEU A 86 7.35 15.43 49.97
CA LEU A 86 7.80 15.46 48.57
C LEU A 86 7.53 14.15 47.77
N PRO A 87 7.68 12.94 48.37
CA PRO A 87 7.38 11.68 47.67
C PRO A 87 5.93 11.56 47.21
N PHE A 88 4.99 12.22 47.90
CA PHE A 88 3.58 12.24 47.52
C PHE A 88 3.38 12.96 46.18
N PHE A 89 3.99 14.12 46.00
CA PHE A 89 3.88 14.90 44.76
C PHE A 89 4.57 14.20 43.59
N GLN A 90 5.67 13.48 43.82
CA GLN A 90 6.31 12.67 42.77
C GLN A 90 5.41 11.54 42.29
N LYS A 91 4.74 10.83 43.22
CA LYS A 91 3.77 9.78 42.90
C LYS A 91 2.54 10.33 42.19
N LEU A 92 2.01 11.46 42.67
CA LEU A 92 0.87 12.14 42.06
C LEU A 92 1.19 12.62 40.63
N PHE A 93 2.38 13.21 40.43
CA PHE A 93 2.84 13.61 39.11
C PHE A 93 2.98 12.42 38.16
N GLY A 94 3.61 11.33 38.61
CA GLY A 94 3.69 10.10 37.83
C GLY A 94 2.32 9.57 37.43
N PHE A 95 1.39 9.49 38.38
CA PHE A 95 0.01 9.09 38.12
C PHE A 95 -0.68 9.96 37.07
N LEU A 96 -0.57 11.29 37.20
CA LEU A 96 -1.19 12.25 36.28
C LEU A 96 -0.56 12.19 34.89
N LEU A 97 0.76 12.03 34.80
CA LEU A 97 1.49 11.91 33.53
C LEU A 97 1.12 10.63 32.78
N PHE A 98 1.10 9.48 33.46
CA PHE A 98 0.70 8.21 32.84
C PHE A 98 -0.78 8.25 32.42
N SER A 99 -1.63 8.88 33.23
CA SER A 99 -3.05 9.09 32.87
C SER A 99 -3.18 10.01 31.65
N PHE A 100 -2.38 11.08 31.55
CA PHE A 100 -2.37 11.95 30.38
C PHE A 100 -1.94 11.21 29.11
N ILE A 101 -0.84 10.46 29.15
CA ILE A 101 -0.37 9.64 28.02
C ILE A 101 -1.46 8.65 27.58
N ALA A 102 -2.16 8.04 28.54
CA ALA A 102 -3.29 7.15 28.29
C ALA A 102 -4.37 7.77 27.39
N TYR A 103 -4.72 9.03 27.67
CA TYR A 103 -5.76 9.75 26.95
C TYR A 103 -5.27 10.34 25.63
N CYS A 104 -3.98 10.67 25.53
CA CYS A 104 -3.40 11.14 24.28
C CYS A 104 -3.37 10.07 23.18
N ILE A 105 -3.18 8.79 23.52
CA ILE A 105 -3.13 7.69 22.53
C ILE A 105 -4.44 7.58 21.71
N PRO A 106 -5.64 7.44 22.31
CA PRO A 106 -6.89 7.38 21.55
C PRO A 106 -7.24 8.72 20.87
N PHE A 107 -6.78 9.85 21.40
CA PHE A 107 -6.94 11.15 20.75
C PHE A 107 -6.07 11.30 19.49
N ALA A 108 -4.79 10.93 19.59
CA ALA A 108 -3.88 10.85 18.45
C ALA A 108 -4.46 9.91 17.38
N ASN A 109 -4.99 8.76 17.80
CA ASN A 109 -5.70 7.85 16.90
C ASN A 109 -6.89 8.51 16.19
N TYR A 110 -7.72 9.28 16.89
CA TYR A 110 -8.83 10.01 16.26
C TYR A 110 -8.34 11.03 15.22
N ILE A 111 -7.23 11.72 15.47
CA ILE A 111 -6.60 12.62 14.50
C ILE A 111 -6.11 11.81 13.29
N PHE A 112 -5.41 10.71 13.51
CA PHE A 112 -4.92 9.83 12.44
C PHE A 112 -6.06 9.17 11.64
N MET A 113 -7.21 8.86 12.28
CA MET A 113 -8.40 8.32 11.62
C MET A 113 -9.06 9.29 10.63
N LYS A 114 -8.82 10.60 10.76
CA LYS A 114 -9.27 11.60 9.77
C LYS A 114 -8.33 11.72 8.58
N ILE A 115 -7.20 11.00 8.57
CA ILE A 115 -6.29 10.91 7.44
C ILE A 115 -6.74 9.71 6.61
N PRO A 116 -7.41 9.89 5.46
CA PRO A 116 -8.20 8.83 4.81
C PRO A 116 -7.42 7.65 4.21
N GLU A 117 -6.09 7.61 4.29
CA GLU A 117 -5.26 6.79 3.38
C GLU A 117 -4.24 5.84 4.03
N TYR A 118 -4.18 5.71 5.36
CA TYR A 118 -3.24 4.76 5.97
C TYR A 118 -3.75 3.31 5.90
N GLY A 119 -3.45 2.62 4.80
CA GLY A 119 -3.72 1.20 4.53
C GLY A 119 -2.81 0.20 5.28
N GLY A 120 -2.35 0.54 6.48
CA GLY A 120 -1.67 -0.40 7.39
C GLY A 120 -2.57 -0.75 8.57
N ILE A 121 -2.38 -1.96 9.15
CA ILE A 121 -3.09 -2.55 10.32
C ILE A 121 -4.04 -1.53 10.95
N PRO A 122 -5.37 -1.64 10.80
CA PRO A 122 -6.30 -0.59 11.19
C PRO A 122 -5.92 -0.11 12.58
N LEU A 123 -5.38 1.11 12.66
CA LEU A 123 -4.86 1.66 13.90
C LEU A 123 -5.94 1.60 15.01
N ARG A 124 -7.21 1.60 14.58
CA ARG A 124 -8.42 1.25 15.32
C ARG A 124 -8.30 -0.02 16.15
N THR A 125 -7.74 -1.12 15.63
CA THR A 125 -7.66 -2.40 16.33
C THR A 125 -6.57 -2.36 17.41
N ILE A 126 -5.38 -1.85 17.09
CA ILE A 126 -4.28 -1.67 18.06
C ILE A 126 -4.70 -0.71 19.18
N THR A 127 -5.37 0.40 18.84
CA THR A 127 -5.82 1.39 19.82
C THR A 127 -7.00 0.90 20.65
N SER A 128 -7.92 0.12 20.07
CA SER A 128 -8.97 -0.54 20.84
C SER A 128 -8.40 -1.58 21.79
N ALA A 129 -7.36 -2.34 21.38
CA ALA A 129 -6.60 -3.18 22.31
C ALA A 129 -5.99 -2.35 23.44
N ILE A 130 -5.23 -1.29 23.13
CA ILE A 130 -4.61 -0.43 24.15
C ILE A 130 -5.67 0.16 25.11
N LEU A 131 -6.86 0.52 24.59
CA LEU A 131 -7.98 1.00 25.38
C LEU A 131 -8.62 -0.08 26.27
N ILE A 132 -8.66 -1.32 25.80
CA ILE A 132 -9.13 -2.49 26.56
C ILE A 132 -8.10 -2.84 27.65
N PHE A 133 -6.80 -2.71 27.39
CA PHE A 133 -5.71 -3.09 28.30
C PHE A 133 -5.32 -2.01 29.34
N TRP A 134 -6.13 -0.97 29.55
CA TRP A 134 -5.82 0.19 30.42
C TRP A 134 -6.71 0.18 31.70
N PRO A 135 -6.18 0.35 32.94
CA PRO A 135 -5.17 1.34 33.29
C PRO A 135 -3.76 0.91 33.71
N ILE A 136 -2.77 1.39 32.94
CA ILE A 136 -1.34 1.28 33.23
C ILE A 136 -0.95 1.91 34.58
N TRP A 137 -1.74 2.86 35.11
CA TRP A 137 -1.46 3.44 36.42
C TRP A 137 -1.63 2.44 37.58
N ILE A 138 -2.46 1.39 37.42
CA ILE A 138 -2.59 0.33 38.43
C ILE A 138 -1.29 -0.48 38.51
N ILE A 139 -0.66 -0.72 37.35
CA ILE A 139 0.67 -1.33 37.27
C ILE A 139 1.70 -0.40 37.94
N TYR A 140 1.66 0.90 37.65
CA TYR A 140 2.52 1.88 38.32
C TYR A 140 2.35 1.88 39.85
N LEU A 141 1.13 1.84 40.37
CA LEU A 141 0.87 1.75 41.82
C LEU A 141 1.36 0.43 42.41
N ALA A 142 1.27 -0.67 41.66
CA ALA A 142 1.80 -1.97 42.07
C ALA A 142 3.31 -1.92 42.33
N PHE A 143 4.06 -1.18 41.51
CA PHE A 143 5.51 -1.11 41.60
C PHE A 143 6.03 0.07 42.44
N SER A 144 5.27 1.16 42.56
CA SER A 144 5.70 2.37 43.27
C SER A 144 5.36 2.40 44.77
N GLU A 145 4.41 1.57 45.23
CA GLU A 145 4.08 1.47 46.65
C GLU A 145 4.78 0.26 47.31
N PRO A 146 5.62 0.48 48.34
CA PRO A 146 6.29 -0.61 49.04
C PRO A 146 5.32 -1.47 49.86
N LYS A 147 4.06 -1.03 50.07
CA LYS A 147 3.08 -1.76 50.86
C LYS A 147 2.62 -3.04 50.16
N LYS A 148 2.54 -4.14 50.92
CA LYS A 148 2.18 -5.48 50.42
C LYS A 148 0.82 -5.51 49.70
N LEU A 149 -0.16 -4.74 50.17
CA LEU A 149 -1.51 -4.72 49.60
C LEU A 149 -1.55 -4.13 48.18
N ALA A 150 -0.81 -3.04 47.93
CA ALA A 150 -0.76 -2.40 46.60
C ALA A 150 -0.09 -3.32 45.57
N ARG A 151 1.02 -3.97 45.95
CA ARG A 151 1.64 -5.02 45.13
C ARG A 151 0.68 -6.15 44.83
N TRP A 152 -0.03 -6.65 45.84
CA TRP A 152 -0.97 -7.77 45.68
C TRP A 152 -2.14 -7.41 44.76
N ALA A 153 -2.75 -6.23 44.94
CA ALA A 153 -3.81 -5.74 44.07
C ALA A 153 -3.34 -5.57 42.62
N GLY A 154 -2.13 -5.03 42.44
CA GLY A 154 -1.51 -4.89 41.11
C GLY A 154 -1.16 -6.23 40.45
N SER A 155 -0.65 -7.20 41.22
CA SER A 155 -0.39 -8.56 40.72
C SER A 155 -1.67 -9.28 40.33
N ILE A 156 -2.76 -9.14 41.10
CA ILE A 156 -4.08 -9.70 40.74
C ILE A 156 -4.61 -9.05 39.48
N TYR A 157 -4.52 -7.73 39.39
CA TYR A 157 -4.92 -6.99 38.19
C TYR A 157 -4.16 -7.50 36.96
N LEU A 158 -2.83 -7.61 37.05
CA LEU A 158 -1.99 -8.15 35.97
C LEU A 158 -2.35 -9.61 35.62
N LEU A 159 -2.63 -10.45 36.62
CA LEU A 159 -3.04 -11.83 36.40
C LEU A 159 -4.39 -11.92 35.69
N ILE A 160 -5.38 -11.11 36.08
CA ILE A 160 -6.68 -11.01 35.40
C ILE A 160 -6.46 -10.64 33.92
N TRP A 161 -5.54 -9.73 33.62
CA TRP A 161 -5.24 -9.36 32.24
C TRP A 161 -4.51 -10.43 31.45
N VAL A 162 -3.56 -11.14 32.06
CA VAL A 162 -2.90 -12.29 31.43
C VAL A 162 -3.93 -13.36 31.11
N ILE A 163 -4.89 -13.62 32.01
CA ILE A 163 -6.00 -14.55 31.77
C ILE A 163 -6.88 -14.04 30.62
N ILE A 164 -7.30 -12.77 30.63
CA ILE A 164 -8.10 -12.18 29.54
C ILE A 164 -7.35 -12.27 28.21
N LEU A 165 -6.05 -11.96 28.18
CA LEU A 165 -5.21 -12.06 26.99
C LEU A 165 -5.14 -13.50 26.47
N ILE A 166 -4.86 -14.47 27.35
CA ILE A 166 -4.79 -15.89 26.99
C ILE A 166 -6.15 -16.39 26.46
N VAL A 167 -7.25 -16.03 27.14
CA VAL A 167 -8.61 -16.37 26.71
C VAL A 167 -8.93 -15.69 25.38
N SER A 168 -8.53 -14.44 25.19
CA SER A 168 -8.77 -13.68 23.95
C SER A 168 -8.00 -14.24 22.75
N ILE A 169 -6.82 -14.83 22.98
CA ILE A 169 -6.01 -15.49 21.95
C ILE A 169 -6.54 -16.91 21.66
N ALA A 170 -7.30 -17.52 22.56
CA ALA A 170 -7.88 -18.83 22.35
C ALA A 170 -9.01 -18.75 21.29
N PRO A 171 -8.89 -19.46 20.14
CA PRO A 171 -9.85 -19.37 19.04
C PRO A 171 -11.30 -19.68 19.45
N LEU A 172 -11.46 -20.57 20.42
CA LEU A 172 -12.77 -21.01 20.93
C LEU A 172 -13.49 -19.91 21.72
N ALA A 173 -12.76 -19.09 22.47
CA ALA A 173 -13.33 -18.01 23.26
C ALA A 173 -13.58 -16.75 22.43
N ALA A 174 -12.76 -16.48 21.40
CA ALA A 174 -13.03 -15.43 20.42
C ALA A 174 -14.35 -15.68 19.66
N TYR A 175 -14.67 -16.95 19.38
CA TYR A 175 -15.93 -17.35 18.74
C TYR A 175 -17.13 -17.15 19.67
N GLN A 176 -17.02 -17.51 20.96
CA GLN A 176 -18.12 -17.32 21.93
C GLN A 176 -18.34 -15.87 22.35
N LEU A 177 -17.31 -15.02 22.30
CA LEU A 177 -17.42 -13.58 22.60
C LEU A 177 -17.91 -12.75 21.40
N GLN A 178 -18.09 -13.36 20.24
CA GLN A 178 -18.50 -12.67 19.02
C GLN A 178 -19.95 -12.18 19.07
N ASP A 179 -20.79 -12.84 19.90
CA ASP A 179 -22.21 -12.52 20.10
C ASP A 179 -22.48 -11.66 21.34
N ALA A 180 -21.44 -11.31 22.11
CA ALA A 180 -21.58 -10.45 23.28
C ALA A 180 -21.63 -8.97 22.86
N GLU A 181 -22.84 -8.47 22.63
CA GLU A 181 -23.08 -7.05 22.38
C GLU A 181 -22.99 -6.24 23.68
N ILE A 182 -21.86 -5.57 23.88
CA ILE A 182 -21.75 -4.47 24.85
C ILE A 182 -22.04 -3.18 24.06
N PRO A 183 -22.96 -2.31 24.52
CA PRO A 183 -23.23 -1.04 23.83
C PRO A 183 -21.94 -0.24 23.62
N GLY A 184 -21.60 0.04 22.36
CA GLY A 184 -20.47 0.88 21.98
C GLY A 184 -19.12 0.19 21.74
N VAL A 185 -18.93 -1.08 22.13
CA VAL A 185 -17.70 -1.85 21.83
C VAL A 185 -18.08 -3.28 21.51
N MET A 186 -17.65 -3.80 20.36
CA MET A 186 -17.78 -5.23 20.02
C MET A 186 -16.43 -5.93 20.28
N PRO A 187 -16.07 -6.25 21.55
CA PRO A 187 -14.75 -6.76 21.89
C PRO A 187 -14.42 -8.04 21.11
N GLY A 188 -15.38 -8.95 20.90
CA GLY A 188 -15.16 -10.16 20.10
C GLY A 188 -14.77 -9.88 18.65
N ARG A 189 -15.39 -8.89 18.00
CA ARG A 189 -15.05 -8.49 16.61
C ARG A 189 -13.68 -7.83 16.53
N THR A 190 -13.38 -6.94 17.48
CA THR A 190 -12.09 -6.24 17.57
C THR A 190 -10.95 -7.19 17.90
N ILE A 191 -11.15 -8.12 18.82
CA ILE A 191 -10.17 -9.16 19.20
C ILE A 191 -9.99 -10.14 18.04
N GLY A 192 -11.08 -10.55 17.38
CA GLY A 192 -11.03 -11.43 16.22
C GLY A 192 -10.37 -10.80 14.98
N SER A 193 -10.49 -9.48 14.78
CA SER A 193 -9.73 -8.77 13.73
C SER A 193 -8.27 -8.62 14.12
N LEU A 194 -7.96 -8.29 15.38
CA LEU A 194 -6.59 -8.23 15.90
C LEU A 194 -5.88 -9.58 15.79
N TYR A 195 -6.56 -10.68 16.12
CA TYR A 195 -6.01 -12.02 16.00
C TYR A 195 -5.74 -12.38 14.53
N ARG A 196 -6.69 -12.09 13.62
CA ARG A 196 -6.48 -12.34 12.18
C ARG A 196 -5.37 -11.47 11.59
N GLU A 197 -5.25 -10.23 12.03
CA GLU A 197 -4.18 -9.31 11.58
C GLU A 197 -2.83 -9.65 12.22
N LEU A 198 -2.77 -10.03 13.49
CA LEU A 198 -1.53 -10.44 14.15
C LEU A 198 -1.07 -11.81 13.70
N VAL A 199 -1.96 -12.79 13.57
CA VAL A 199 -1.60 -14.15 13.12
C VAL A 199 -1.43 -14.18 11.62
N GLY A 200 -2.28 -13.51 10.85
CA GLY A 200 -2.11 -13.33 9.40
C GLY A 200 -0.86 -12.55 9.09
N GLY A 201 -0.68 -11.39 9.74
CA GLY A 201 0.51 -10.57 9.63
C GLY A 201 1.78 -11.26 10.12
N ALA A 202 1.74 -12.04 11.21
CA ALA A 202 2.88 -12.83 11.66
C ALA A 202 3.17 -14.03 10.75
N LYS A 203 2.16 -14.62 10.09
CA LYS A 203 2.34 -15.71 9.13
C LYS A 203 2.91 -15.19 7.81
N GLU A 204 2.43 -14.04 7.35
CA GLU A 204 3.01 -13.29 6.23
C GLU A 204 4.42 -12.83 6.57
N TRP A 205 4.66 -12.19 7.72
CA TRP A 205 6.00 -11.82 8.19
C TRP A 205 6.92 -13.02 8.30
N LYS A 206 6.45 -14.14 8.86
CA LYS A 206 7.23 -15.36 8.98
C LYS A 206 7.54 -15.94 7.60
N GLN A 207 6.61 -15.93 6.66
CA GLN A 207 6.87 -16.34 5.27
C GLN A 207 7.81 -15.37 4.53
N THR A 208 7.73 -14.06 4.80
CA THR A 208 8.64 -13.05 4.24
C THR A 208 10.05 -13.13 4.86
N ILE A 209 10.16 -13.43 6.16
CA ILE A 209 11.43 -13.57 6.89
C ILE A 209 12.09 -14.92 6.63
N GLU A 210 11.34 -16.03 6.69
CA GLU A 210 11.85 -17.38 6.39
C GLU A 210 12.06 -17.60 4.89
N GLY A 211 11.36 -16.85 4.02
CA GLY A 211 11.56 -16.81 2.58
C GLY A 211 12.80 -16.01 2.14
N GLY A 212 13.50 -15.33 3.05
CA GLY A 212 14.80 -14.72 2.78
C GLY A 212 14.83 -13.59 1.74
N THR A 213 13.68 -13.09 1.27
CA THR A 213 13.66 -12.04 0.24
C THR A 213 13.65 -10.66 0.89
N ILE A 214 14.76 -9.95 0.68
CA ILE A 214 14.99 -8.53 0.97
C ILE A 214 13.85 -7.61 0.45
N GLY A 215 12.97 -8.11 -0.44
CA GLY A 215 11.89 -7.38 -1.09
C GLY A 215 10.77 -6.87 -0.17
N GLY A 216 10.48 -7.52 0.96
CA GLY A 216 9.36 -7.12 1.83
C GLY A 216 9.55 -5.75 2.50
N TYR A 217 10.75 -5.47 3.01
CA TYR A 217 11.10 -4.18 3.62
C TYR A 217 11.14 -3.06 2.57
N GLU A 218 11.71 -3.32 1.40
CA GLU A 218 11.76 -2.37 0.29
C GLU A 218 10.35 -2.01 -0.21
N LYS A 219 9.41 -2.96 -0.26
CA LYS A 219 8.01 -2.70 -0.63
C LYS A 219 7.32 -1.73 0.33
N ILE A 220 7.42 -1.97 1.64
CA ILE A 220 6.81 -1.09 2.67
C ILE A 220 7.43 0.30 2.63
N LYS A 221 8.76 0.38 2.54
CA LYS A 221 9.49 1.66 2.46
C LYS A 221 9.06 2.46 1.22
N LYS A 222 8.87 1.79 0.08
CA LYS A 222 8.41 2.40 -1.17
C LYS A 222 6.99 2.96 -1.05
N GLU A 223 6.06 2.22 -0.46
CA GLU A 223 4.68 2.72 -0.25
C GLU A 223 4.65 3.94 0.67
N ILE A 224 5.44 3.93 1.76
CA ILE A 224 5.57 5.09 2.65
C ILE A 224 6.17 6.29 1.91
N GLN A 225 7.18 6.09 1.07
CA GLN A 225 7.78 7.16 0.29
C GLN A 225 6.78 7.77 -0.71
N ILE A 226 5.99 6.95 -1.40
CA ILE A 226 4.93 7.42 -2.32
C ILE A 226 3.90 8.28 -1.58
N GLY A 227 3.43 7.83 -0.41
CA GLY A 227 2.49 8.60 0.42
C GLY A 227 3.07 9.92 0.94
N ILE A 228 4.35 9.92 1.32
CA ILE A 228 5.05 11.15 1.75
C ILE A 228 5.21 12.12 0.58
N GLU A 229 5.60 11.65 -0.61
CA GLU A 229 5.72 12.50 -1.80
C GLU A 229 4.37 13.10 -2.18
N TYR A 230 3.31 12.30 -2.24
CA TYR A 230 1.93 12.76 -2.47
C TYR A 230 1.55 13.91 -1.52
N SER A 231 1.75 13.72 -0.22
CA SER A 231 1.40 14.72 0.81
C SER A 231 2.20 16.03 0.70
N LYS A 232 3.41 15.99 0.12
CA LYS A 232 4.31 17.15 0.05
C LYS A 232 4.12 17.96 -1.23
N THR A 233 3.85 17.29 -2.34
CA THR A 233 3.84 17.92 -3.67
C THR A 233 2.43 18.09 -4.23
N GLY A 234 1.44 17.35 -3.70
CA GLY A 234 0.11 17.26 -4.30
C GLY A 234 0.10 16.57 -5.67
N ILE A 235 1.20 15.92 -6.05
CA ILE A 235 1.31 15.16 -7.31
C ILE A 235 0.46 13.91 -7.19
N ASP A 236 -0.37 13.62 -8.18
CA ASP A 236 -1.20 12.42 -8.24
C ASP A 236 -0.38 11.13 -7.96
N PRO A 237 -0.82 10.20 -7.09
CA PRO A 237 -0.07 8.98 -6.79
C PRO A 237 0.27 8.17 -8.05
N THR A 238 -0.59 8.22 -9.06
CA THR A 238 -0.40 7.57 -10.36
C THR A 238 0.79 8.17 -11.10
N GLN A 239 0.91 9.50 -11.09
CA GLN A 239 2.03 10.18 -11.72
C GLN A 239 3.35 9.80 -11.04
N ALA A 240 3.39 9.81 -9.71
CA ALA A 240 4.57 9.39 -8.96
C ALA A 240 4.98 7.93 -9.27
N LYS A 241 4.00 7.03 -9.42
CA LYS A 241 4.24 5.64 -9.85
C LYS A 241 4.82 5.57 -11.26
N VAL A 242 4.25 6.29 -12.22
CA VAL A 242 4.73 6.31 -13.60
C VAL A 242 6.14 6.91 -13.68
N ASP A 243 6.43 7.95 -12.91
CA ASP A 243 7.77 8.56 -12.84
C ASP A 243 8.82 7.63 -12.25
N ALA A 244 8.48 6.89 -11.18
CA ALA A 244 9.35 5.87 -10.61
C ALA A 244 9.54 4.67 -11.55
N ALA A 245 8.51 4.34 -12.34
CA ALA A 245 8.55 3.29 -13.36
C ALA A 245 9.38 3.69 -14.59
N ASN A 246 9.33 4.95 -15.01
CA ASN A 246 10.08 5.46 -16.16
C ASN A 246 11.61 5.48 -15.92
N LYS A 247 12.05 5.43 -14.65
CA LYS A 247 13.47 5.39 -14.26
C LYS A 247 14.06 3.98 -14.24
N ARG A 248 13.26 2.93 -14.39
CA ARG A 248 13.66 1.52 -14.26
C ARG A 248 13.38 0.79 -15.57
N ASP A 249 14.20 -0.21 -15.92
CA ASP A 249 13.99 -0.98 -17.14
C ASP A 249 13.01 -2.13 -16.85
N LEU A 250 11.72 -1.87 -17.06
CA LEU A 250 10.66 -2.83 -16.77
C LEU A 250 10.44 -3.81 -17.94
N GLY A 251 9.81 -4.94 -17.64
CA GLY A 251 9.56 -6.02 -18.60
C GLY A 251 10.47 -7.22 -18.36
N VAL A 252 10.35 -8.20 -19.24
CA VAL A 252 11.22 -9.38 -19.28
C VAL A 252 12.35 -9.13 -20.27
N GLN A 253 13.57 -9.51 -19.91
CA GLN A 253 14.78 -9.41 -20.71
C GLN A 253 15.50 -10.76 -20.68
N VAL A 254 15.80 -11.29 -21.87
CA VAL A 254 16.67 -12.46 -22.00
C VAL A 254 18.10 -11.96 -22.08
N LEU A 255 18.89 -12.28 -21.07
CA LEU A 255 20.29 -11.93 -20.92
C LEU A 255 21.16 -13.16 -21.22
N GLN A 256 22.33 -12.91 -21.80
CA GLN A 256 23.42 -13.89 -21.91
C GLN A 256 23.06 -15.23 -22.58
N MET A 257 22.13 -15.26 -23.54
CA MET A 257 21.83 -16.48 -24.29
C MET A 257 23.08 -17.00 -25.02
N LYS A 258 23.61 -18.14 -24.59
CA LYS A 258 24.85 -18.72 -25.10
C LYS A 258 24.77 -20.25 -25.08
N ALA A 259 25.30 -20.87 -26.13
CA ALA A 259 25.55 -22.30 -26.14
C ALA A 259 26.77 -22.64 -25.26
N SER A 260 26.74 -23.78 -24.57
CA SER A 260 27.86 -24.27 -23.76
C SER A 260 29.12 -24.51 -24.60
N SER A 261 28.95 -24.89 -25.87
CA SER A 261 29.99 -24.95 -26.90
C SER A 261 29.46 -24.35 -28.22
N PRO A 262 30.31 -23.70 -29.04
CA PRO A 262 29.92 -23.30 -30.40
C PRO A 262 29.82 -24.49 -31.37
N VAL A 263 30.44 -25.62 -31.03
CA VAL A 263 30.49 -26.83 -31.86
C VAL A 263 30.20 -28.06 -31.00
N TYR A 264 29.29 -28.92 -31.47
CA TYR A 264 28.92 -30.19 -30.86
C TYR A 264 29.07 -31.32 -31.87
N TYR A 265 29.15 -32.56 -31.41
CA TYR A 265 29.01 -33.74 -32.26
C TYR A 265 27.56 -34.27 -32.27
N GLU A 266 27.15 -35.05 -33.28
CA GLU A 266 25.78 -35.60 -33.40
C GLU A 266 25.28 -36.31 -32.12
N ASN A 267 26.19 -36.96 -31.39
CA ASN A 267 25.88 -37.73 -30.19
C ASN A 267 26.01 -36.90 -28.89
N ASP A 268 26.41 -35.62 -28.99
CA ASP A 268 26.54 -34.75 -27.84
C ASP A 268 25.19 -34.12 -27.48
N GLN A 269 24.95 -33.99 -26.18
CA GLN A 269 23.84 -33.19 -25.68
C GLN A 269 24.13 -31.71 -25.91
N VAL A 270 23.23 -31.01 -26.60
CA VAL A 270 23.35 -29.56 -26.81
C VAL A 270 22.68 -28.85 -25.64
N ASN A 271 23.45 -28.00 -24.95
CA ASN A 271 22.93 -27.13 -23.90
C ASN A 271 23.10 -25.65 -24.27
N VAL A 272 22.00 -24.90 -24.25
CA VAL A 272 21.94 -23.46 -24.42
C VAL A 272 21.40 -22.83 -23.15
N TYR A 273 22.24 -22.04 -22.50
CA TYR A 273 21.91 -21.34 -21.27
C TYR A 273 21.46 -19.90 -21.57
N ALA A 274 20.47 -19.40 -20.83
CA ALA A 274 20.07 -18.00 -20.82
C ALA A 274 19.63 -17.57 -19.41
N GLN A 275 19.74 -16.28 -19.11
CA GLN A 275 19.19 -15.69 -17.89
C GLN A 275 17.99 -14.83 -18.24
N ILE A 276 16.83 -15.10 -17.65
CA ILE A 276 15.64 -14.30 -17.82
C ILE A 276 15.52 -13.37 -16.62
N LYS A 277 15.83 -12.09 -16.84
CA LYS A 277 15.61 -11.03 -15.87
C LYS A 277 14.24 -10.44 -16.11
N ALA A 278 13.39 -10.34 -15.10
CA ALA A 278 12.18 -9.54 -15.20
C ALA A 278 12.03 -8.54 -14.07
N GLU A 279 11.48 -7.38 -14.42
CA GLU A 279 11.09 -6.35 -13.48
C GLU A 279 9.67 -5.89 -13.79
N THR A 280 8.79 -5.96 -12.80
CA THR A 280 7.36 -5.65 -12.95
C THR A 280 7.03 -4.27 -12.36
N LEU A 281 5.87 -3.73 -12.74
CA LEU A 281 5.37 -2.48 -12.17
C LEU A 281 4.81 -2.72 -10.76
N GLU A 282 3.73 -3.52 -10.68
CA GLU A 282 3.00 -3.89 -9.46
C GLU A 282 2.40 -5.31 -9.55
N GLN A 283 1.90 -5.71 -10.72
CA GLN A 283 1.31 -7.03 -10.93
C GLN A 283 2.39 -8.07 -11.24
N PRO A 284 2.20 -9.33 -10.77
CA PRO A 284 3.08 -10.41 -11.13
C PRO A 284 3.00 -10.70 -12.64
N VAL A 285 4.16 -11.00 -13.22
CA VAL A 285 4.31 -11.35 -14.64
C VAL A 285 4.52 -12.85 -14.74
N THR A 286 3.64 -13.53 -15.47
CA THR A 286 3.80 -14.94 -15.81
C THR A 286 4.54 -15.05 -17.13
N THR A 287 5.69 -15.71 -17.11
CA THR A 287 6.56 -15.91 -18.26
C THR A 287 6.52 -17.37 -18.70
N LYS A 288 6.34 -17.59 -20.00
CA LYS A 288 6.36 -18.89 -20.67
C LYS A 288 7.52 -18.92 -21.64
N VAL A 289 8.34 -19.95 -21.57
CA VAL A 289 9.54 -20.11 -22.38
C VAL A 289 9.40 -21.35 -23.24
N LYS A 290 9.72 -21.23 -24.52
CA LYS A 290 9.80 -22.34 -25.46
C LYS A 290 11.18 -22.31 -26.13
N CYS A 291 11.71 -23.49 -26.45
CA CYS A 291 12.95 -23.59 -27.18
C CYS A 291 12.86 -24.63 -28.29
N TYR A 292 13.43 -24.31 -29.46
CA TYR A 292 13.46 -25.19 -30.62
C TYR A 292 14.63 -24.88 -31.56
N ALA A 293 14.99 -25.83 -32.42
CA ALA A 293 16.01 -25.67 -33.46
C ALA A 293 15.39 -25.49 -34.86
N THR A 294 16.01 -24.68 -35.73
CA THR A 294 15.47 -24.32 -37.06
C THR A 294 15.99 -25.25 -38.18
N SER A 295 15.18 -26.24 -38.52
CA SER A 295 15.15 -26.95 -39.82
C SER A 295 13.78 -27.62 -39.96
N GLU A 296 13.39 -28.34 -38.92
CA GLU A 296 12.02 -28.60 -38.50
C GLU A 296 11.97 -28.22 -37.02
N PRO A 297 10.84 -27.75 -36.47
CA PRO A 297 10.78 -27.31 -35.07
C PRO A 297 10.98 -28.52 -34.14
N ILE A 298 12.25 -28.86 -33.90
CA ILE A 298 12.67 -29.90 -32.97
C ILE A 298 12.61 -29.24 -31.60
N PRO A 299 11.70 -29.66 -30.71
CA PRO A 299 11.54 -29.02 -29.41
C PRO A 299 12.71 -29.37 -28.49
N GLY A 300 13.27 -28.35 -27.84
CA GLY A 300 14.19 -28.51 -26.72
C GLY A 300 13.45 -28.66 -25.39
N GLN A 301 14.10 -29.24 -24.39
CA GLN A 301 13.60 -29.30 -23.02
C GLN A 301 14.09 -28.09 -22.23
N ILE A 302 13.17 -27.41 -21.55
CA ILE A 302 13.50 -26.26 -20.68
C ILE A 302 13.63 -26.73 -19.23
N PHE A 303 14.74 -26.38 -18.59
CA PHE A 303 14.98 -26.59 -17.16
C PHE A 303 15.20 -25.24 -16.44
N PRO A 304 14.72 -25.06 -15.20
CA PRO A 304 13.96 -26.03 -14.39
C PRO A 304 12.46 -26.11 -14.74
N SER A 305 11.88 -25.07 -15.33
CA SER A 305 10.46 -25.01 -15.72
C SER A 305 10.29 -24.12 -16.95
N ASN A 306 9.33 -24.46 -17.81
CA ASN A 306 8.94 -23.65 -18.97
C ASN A 306 7.95 -22.52 -18.63
N GLU A 307 7.40 -22.50 -17.43
CA GLU A 307 6.49 -21.45 -16.95
C GLU A 307 6.85 -21.08 -15.51
N PHE A 308 6.92 -19.78 -15.24
CA PHE A 308 7.18 -19.24 -13.90
C PHE A 308 6.57 -17.84 -13.75
N THR A 309 6.32 -17.43 -12.50
CA THR A 309 5.69 -16.15 -12.17
C THR A 309 6.65 -15.31 -11.34
N ILE A 310 6.84 -14.06 -11.76
CA ILE A 310 7.74 -13.10 -11.12
C ILE A 310 6.92 -12.00 -10.48
N GLU A 311 7.05 -11.80 -9.17
CA GLU A 311 6.23 -10.83 -8.44
C GLU A 311 6.66 -9.38 -8.65
N THR A 312 7.96 -9.08 -8.56
CA THR A 312 8.46 -7.69 -8.64
C THR A 312 9.78 -7.58 -9.38
N TYR A 313 10.77 -8.35 -8.96
CA TYR A 313 12.09 -8.39 -9.58
C TYR A 313 12.66 -9.78 -9.34
N ASP A 314 13.07 -10.45 -10.40
CA ASP A 314 13.73 -11.75 -10.30
C ASP A 314 14.63 -12.00 -11.50
N VAL A 315 15.62 -12.86 -11.30
CA VAL A 315 16.50 -13.37 -12.34
C VAL A 315 16.44 -14.88 -12.28
N GLN A 316 15.93 -15.49 -13.34
CA GLN A 316 15.77 -16.93 -13.46
C GLN A 316 16.72 -17.47 -14.52
N ASP A 317 17.53 -18.43 -14.13
CA ASP A 317 18.41 -19.15 -15.05
C ASP A 317 17.60 -20.23 -15.77
N VAL A 318 17.74 -20.30 -17.09
CA VAL A 318 16.98 -21.22 -17.94
C VAL A 318 17.92 -21.94 -18.89
N ASP A 319 17.90 -23.27 -18.82
CA ASP A 319 18.65 -24.15 -19.71
C ASP A 319 17.71 -24.73 -20.78
N CYS A 320 18.06 -24.54 -22.05
CA CYS A 320 17.46 -25.26 -23.15
C CYS A 320 18.37 -26.42 -23.57
N VAL A 321 17.85 -27.63 -23.42
CA VAL A 321 18.58 -28.87 -23.60
C VAL A 321 17.98 -29.68 -24.74
N PHE A 322 18.80 -30.03 -25.73
CA PHE A 322 18.46 -31.01 -26.75
C PHE A 322 19.17 -32.33 -26.41
N PRO A 323 18.42 -33.43 -26.18
CA PRO A 323 18.99 -34.77 -26.05
C PRO A 323 19.93 -35.11 -27.20
N SER A 324 20.91 -35.99 -26.94
CA SER A 324 21.76 -36.57 -27.98
C SER A 324 20.91 -37.13 -29.13
N ASP A 325 21.45 -37.08 -30.35
CA ASP A 325 20.83 -37.61 -31.57
C ASP A 325 19.59 -36.84 -32.07
N ASN A 326 19.14 -35.78 -31.38
CA ASN A 326 18.01 -34.97 -31.82
C ASN A 326 18.36 -33.98 -32.95
N LEU A 327 19.63 -33.63 -33.12
CA LEU A 327 20.08 -32.64 -34.10
C LEU A 327 21.08 -33.28 -35.06
N GLU A 328 20.73 -33.27 -36.35
CA GLU A 328 21.57 -33.81 -37.42
C GLU A 328 22.83 -32.93 -37.67
N GLU A 329 23.86 -33.47 -38.33
CA GLU A 329 25.01 -32.69 -38.78
C GLU A 329 24.58 -31.44 -39.56
N GLY A 330 25.11 -30.27 -39.19
CA GLY A 330 24.77 -29.03 -39.85
C GLY A 330 24.88 -27.78 -38.97
N LEU A 331 24.48 -26.65 -39.55
CA LEU A 331 24.29 -25.41 -38.80
C LEU A 331 22.84 -25.34 -38.34
N HIS A 332 22.67 -25.19 -37.03
CA HIS A 332 21.35 -25.03 -36.41
C HIS A 332 21.25 -23.66 -35.75
N THR A 333 20.09 -23.03 -35.85
CA THR A 333 19.76 -21.86 -35.04
C THR A 333 18.82 -22.31 -33.94
N ILE A 334 19.22 -22.09 -32.69
CA ILE A 334 18.39 -22.37 -31.52
C ILE A 334 17.62 -21.10 -31.20
N HIS A 335 16.30 -21.22 -31.14
CA HIS A 335 15.38 -20.16 -30.77
C HIS A 335 14.96 -20.34 -29.31
N LEU A 336 14.88 -19.24 -28.58
CA LEU A 336 14.30 -19.14 -27.25
C LEU A 336 13.16 -18.12 -27.30
N ASP A 337 11.94 -18.63 -27.43
CA ASP A 337 10.73 -17.82 -27.45
C ASP A 337 10.25 -17.60 -26.03
N THR A 338 10.08 -16.34 -25.64
CA THR A 338 9.60 -15.94 -24.33
C THR A 338 8.32 -15.14 -24.48
N GLU A 339 7.23 -15.67 -23.93
CA GLU A 339 5.90 -15.06 -23.91
C GLU A 339 5.57 -14.62 -22.47
N PHE A 340 5.05 -13.40 -22.28
CA PHE A 340 4.67 -12.92 -20.95
C PHE A 340 3.59 -11.85 -20.99
N ASN A 341 2.77 -11.80 -19.93
CA ASN A 341 1.80 -10.71 -19.76
C ASN A 341 2.49 -9.47 -19.17
N PHE A 342 2.17 -8.29 -19.67
CA PHE A 342 2.72 -7.04 -19.16
C PHE A 342 1.69 -5.91 -19.18
N GLU A 343 1.88 -4.93 -18.29
CA GLU A 343 1.09 -3.72 -18.21
C GLU A 343 2.00 -2.50 -18.39
N THR A 344 1.66 -1.64 -19.35
CA THR A 344 2.27 -0.32 -19.50
C THR A 344 1.26 0.73 -19.12
N VAL A 345 1.73 1.74 -18.39
CA VAL A 345 0.94 2.91 -17.98
C VAL A 345 1.59 4.19 -18.52
N SER A 346 0.79 5.21 -18.77
CA SER A 346 1.24 6.53 -19.22
C SER A 346 0.28 7.61 -18.77
N TYR A 347 0.81 8.80 -18.56
CA TYR A 347 0.03 10.00 -18.32
C TYR A 347 0.51 11.14 -19.22
N PHE A 348 -0.40 12.03 -19.57
CA PHE A 348 -0.15 13.24 -20.32
C PHE A 348 -0.68 14.44 -19.54
N GLU A 349 0.24 15.26 -19.05
CA GLU A 349 -0.08 16.53 -18.41
C GLU A 349 -0.44 17.54 -19.48
N THR A 350 -1.61 18.14 -19.33
CA THR A 350 -2.09 19.16 -20.24
C THR A 350 -2.81 20.26 -19.47
N PHE A 351 -3.20 21.31 -20.19
CA PHE A 351 -3.90 22.44 -19.63
C PHE A 351 -5.17 22.68 -20.43
N PHE A 352 -6.26 23.01 -19.74
CA PHE A 352 -7.52 23.42 -20.34
C PHE A 352 -7.63 24.93 -20.21
N MET A 353 -8.11 25.59 -21.27
CA MET A 353 -8.31 27.04 -21.29
C MET A 353 -9.57 27.37 -22.08
N ASN A 354 -10.31 28.41 -21.67
CA ASN A 354 -11.42 28.94 -22.45
C ASN A 354 -10.97 29.31 -23.88
N GLU A 355 -11.73 28.90 -24.90
CA GLU A 355 -11.34 29.11 -26.30
C GLU A 355 -11.20 30.60 -26.68
N GLU A 356 -12.05 31.48 -26.17
CA GLU A 356 -11.99 32.92 -26.46
C GLU A 356 -10.72 33.52 -25.86
N THR A 357 -10.41 33.18 -24.61
CA THR A 357 -9.16 33.61 -23.96
C THR A 357 -7.93 33.11 -24.70
N LEU A 358 -7.92 31.84 -25.13
CA LEU A 358 -6.82 31.29 -25.93
C LEU A 358 -6.65 32.05 -27.24
N ARG A 359 -7.75 32.33 -27.96
CA ARG A 359 -7.74 33.13 -29.19
C ARG A 359 -7.22 34.56 -28.95
N GLU A 360 -7.57 35.19 -27.83
CA GLU A 360 -7.07 36.52 -27.48
C GLU A 360 -5.57 36.54 -27.22
N LEU A 361 -5.04 35.57 -26.47
CA LEU A 361 -3.60 35.45 -26.21
C LEU A 361 -2.83 35.19 -27.51
N GLN A 362 -3.35 34.30 -28.37
CA GLN A 362 -2.78 34.04 -29.68
C GLN A 362 -2.77 35.30 -30.58
N LYS A 363 -3.86 36.08 -30.61
CA LYS A 363 -3.91 37.37 -31.32
C LYS A 363 -2.86 38.36 -30.81
N LYS A 364 -2.62 38.37 -29.50
CA LYS A 364 -1.58 39.19 -28.84
C LYS A 364 -0.17 38.60 -29.00
N LYS A 365 0.00 37.45 -29.67
CA LYS A 365 1.26 36.69 -29.76
C LYS A 365 1.87 36.38 -28.39
N GLN A 366 1.03 36.20 -27.38
CA GLN A 366 1.42 35.79 -26.03
C GLN A 366 1.32 34.27 -25.92
N ASP A 367 2.33 33.65 -25.33
CA ASP A 367 2.31 32.21 -25.04
C ASP A 367 1.29 31.93 -23.93
N PRO A 368 0.21 31.16 -24.19
CA PRO A 368 -0.80 30.84 -23.20
C PRO A 368 -0.26 30.00 -22.03
N LEU A 369 0.90 29.36 -22.20
CA LEU A 369 1.57 28.55 -21.19
C LEU A 369 2.82 29.24 -20.64
N ALA A 370 2.95 30.56 -20.80
CA ALA A 370 4.07 31.31 -20.23
C ALA A 370 4.14 31.11 -18.70
N GLY A 371 5.17 30.41 -18.23
CA GLY A 371 5.37 30.08 -16.81
C GLY A 371 4.91 28.67 -16.40
N TYR A 372 4.33 27.88 -17.31
CA TYR A 372 3.95 26.50 -17.09
C TYR A 372 4.93 25.53 -17.77
N PRO A 373 5.11 24.30 -17.25
CA PRO A 373 5.87 23.27 -17.96
C PRO A 373 5.19 22.93 -19.28
N LYS A 374 5.98 22.59 -20.29
CA LYS A 374 5.44 22.17 -21.59
C LYS A 374 4.75 20.81 -21.41
N PRO A 375 3.51 20.64 -21.91
CA PRO A 375 2.80 19.36 -21.93
C PRO A 375 3.66 18.25 -22.54
N SER A 376 3.85 17.17 -21.79
CA SER A 376 4.59 16.00 -22.23
C SER A 376 3.93 14.73 -21.71
N ALA A 377 3.96 13.68 -22.52
CA ALA A 377 3.54 12.35 -22.08
C ALA A 377 4.73 11.65 -21.42
N THR A 378 4.48 11.06 -20.25
CA THR A 378 5.43 10.20 -19.55
C THR A 378 4.84 8.81 -19.44
N SER A 379 5.59 7.80 -19.88
CA SER A 379 5.18 6.40 -19.83
C SER A 379 6.15 5.58 -18.99
N SER A 380 5.66 4.49 -18.38
CA SER A 380 6.52 3.47 -17.77
C SER A 380 7.45 2.86 -18.81
N LYS A 381 8.71 2.63 -18.46
CA LYS A 381 9.76 2.16 -19.39
C LYS A 381 9.73 0.63 -19.52
N GLY A 382 8.63 0.12 -20.09
CA GLY A 382 8.42 -1.30 -20.43
C GLY A 382 8.76 -1.65 -21.89
N PRO A 383 8.44 -2.87 -22.36
CA PRO A 383 8.67 -3.27 -23.74
C PRO A 383 7.77 -2.54 -24.75
N VAL A 384 6.67 -1.96 -24.28
CA VAL A 384 5.79 -1.06 -25.03
C VAL A 384 5.69 0.25 -24.27
N ASN A 385 5.76 1.36 -25.00
CA ASN A 385 5.53 2.71 -24.51
C ASN A 385 4.15 3.22 -24.99
N ILE A 386 3.39 3.89 -24.13
CA ILE A 386 2.15 4.55 -24.52
C ILE A 386 2.41 6.05 -24.67
N ASN A 387 2.36 6.54 -25.90
CA ASN A 387 2.45 7.96 -26.19
C ASN A 387 1.05 8.56 -26.34
N ILE A 388 0.74 9.59 -25.55
CA ILE A 388 -0.55 10.29 -25.59
C ILE A 388 -0.29 11.69 -26.15
N LYS A 389 -1.06 12.10 -27.16
CA LYS A 389 -0.88 13.38 -27.83
C LYS A 389 -2.21 14.05 -28.13
N THR A 390 -2.25 15.36 -27.94
CA THR A 390 -3.28 16.26 -28.48
C THR A 390 -2.70 17.14 -29.59
N PRO A 391 -3.52 17.61 -30.56
CA PRO A 391 -3.07 18.50 -31.62
C PRO A 391 -2.48 19.81 -31.11
N GLU A 392 -3.09 20.38 -30.07
CA GLU A 392 -2.75 21.68 -29.49
C GLU A 392 -2.76 21.58 -27.97
N ALA A 393 -1.95 22.42 -27.33
CA ALA A 393 -1.99 22.67 -25.89
C ALA A 393 -1.77 24.18 -25.63
N PRO A 394 -2.54 24.82 -24.73
CA PRO A 394 -3.63 24.24 -23.95
C PRO A 394 -4.80 23.77 -24.84
N ILE A 395 -5.56 22.81 -24.33
CA ILE A 395 -6.73 22.25 -24.95
C ILE A 395 -7.88 23.29 -24.88
N PRO A 396 -8.36 23.80 -26.03
CA PRO A 396 -9.40 24.83 -26.07
C PRO A 396 -10.73 24.25 -25.59
N SER A 397 -11.30 24.87 -24.56
CA SER A 397 -12.57 24.45 -23.98
C SER A 397 -13.71 25.27 -24.56
N ALA A 398 -14.55 24.63 -25.39
CA ALA A 398 -15.81 25.16 -25.88
C ALA A 398 -16.83 24.01 -26.07
N PRO A 399 -18.13 24.19 -25.73
CA PRO A 399 -19.12 23.11 -25.71
C PRO A 399 -19.23 22.31 -27.02
N ASP A 400 -19.12 22.98 -28.18
CA ASP A 400 -19.30 22.36 -29.49
C ASP A 400 -17.98 21.89 -30.14
N LYS A 401 -16.84 22.10 -29.47
CA LYS A 401 -15.53 21.82 -30.05
C LYS A 401 -15.12 20.37 -29.81
N ARG A 402 -14.97 19.64 -30.91
CA ARG A 402 -14.38 18.29 -30.89
C ARG A 402 -12.87 18.38 -30.97
N MET A 403 -12.20 17.55 -30.19
CA MET A 403 -10.75 17.52 -30.10
C MET A 403 -10.27 16.09 -30.31
N THR A 404 -9.15 15.92 -31.00
CA THR A 404 -8.61 14.59 -31.21
C THR A 404 -7.62 14.24 -30.09
N LEU A 405 -7.78 13.07 -29.50
CA LEU A 405 -6.80 12.45 -28.63
C LEU A 405 -6.19 11.26 -29.36
N SER A 406 -4.88 11.29 -29.56
CA SER A 406 -4.11 10.19 -30.13
C SER A 406 -3.40 9.43 -29.02
N ILE A 407 -3.67 8.14 -28.90
CA ILE A 407 -2.98 7.22 -27.99
C ILE A 407 -2.24 6.20 -28.84
N THR A 408 -0.91 6.27 -28.87
CA THR A 408 -0.07 5.39 -29.68
C THR A 408 0.68 4.43 -28.78
N LEU A 409 0.40 3.14 -28.94
CA LEU A 409 1.23 2.05 -28.42
C LEU A 409 2.44 1.90 -29.33
N HIS A 410 3.64 2.13 -28.82
CA HIS A 410 4.88 1.98 -29.56
C HIS A 410 5.71 0.86 -28.93
N ASN A 411 6.00 -0.18 -29.71
CA ASN A 411 6.87 -1.26 -29.29
C ASN A 411 8.32 -0.78 -29.32
N THR A 412 8.95 -0.72 -28.15
CA THR A 412 10.35 -0.32 -27.97
C THR A 412 11.25 -1.50 -27.64
N GLY A 413 10.69 -2.68 -27.36
CA GLY A 413 11.41 -3.91 -27.09
C GLY A 413 11.79 -4.69 -28.37
N PRO A 414 12.61 -5.75 -28.23
CA PRO A 414 13.07 -6.57 -29.35
C PRO A 414 12.03 -7.58 -29.86
N GLY A 415 10.88 -7.69 -29.20
CA GLY A 415 9.82 -8.64 -29.53
C GLY A 415 8.63 -7.98 -30.25
N GLN A 416 7.43 -8.49 -30.01
CA GLN A 416 6.17 -7.98 -30.54
C GLN A 416 5.04 -8.11 -29.52
N ILE A 417 4.01 -7.29 -29.66
CA ILE A 417 2.77 -7.44 -28.90
C ILE A 417 1.95 -8.55 -29.56
N LYS A 418 1.84 -9.70 -28.91
CA LYS A 418 1.07 -10.84 -29.42
C LYS A 418 -0.43 -10.54 -29.42
N GLU A 419 -0.93 -10.05 -28.29
CA GLU A 419 -2.36 -9.73 -28.10
C GLU A 419 -2.54 -8.58 -27.11
N LEU A 420 -3.37 -7.59 -27.45
CA LEU A 420 -3.86 -6.59 -26.50
C LEU A 420 -5.06 -7.14 -25.72
N LYS A 421 -4.95 -7.23 -24.40
CA LYS A 421 -6.03 -7.75 -23.53
C LYS A 421 -6.98 -6.65 -23.11
N GLU A 422 -6.43 -5.56 -22.58
CA GLU A 422 -7.22 -4.45 -22.04
C GLU A 422 -6.55 -3.11 -22.32
N VAL A 423 -7.36 -2.10 -22.61
CA VAL A 423 -6.91 -0.71 -22.73
C VAL A 423 -7.88 0.19 -21.97
N TYR A 424 -7.37 0.90 -20.96
CA TYR A 424 -8.11 1.85 -20.15
C TYR A 424 -7.63 3.27 -20.45
N ILE A 425 -8.57 4.20 -20.50
CA ILE A 425 -8.32 5.61 -20.76
C ILE A 425 -9.05 6.41 -19.69
N PHE A 426 -8.29 7.18 -18.91
CA PHE A 426 -8.80 8.03 -17.85
C PHE A 426 -8.68 9.47 -18.33
N ILE A 427 -9.80 10.17 -18.39
CA ILE A 427 -9.85 11.58 -18.77
C ILE A 427 -10.44 12.41 -17.63
N PRO A 428 -10.07 13.69 -17.50
CA PRO A 428 -10.67 14.58 -16.51
C PRO A 428 -12.20 14.66 -16.64
N LYS A 429 -12.88 14.78 -15.51
CA LYS A 429 -14.33 14.99 -15.48
C LYS A 429 -14.71 16.26 -16.23
N GLY A 430 -15.83 16.21 -16.93
CA GLY A 430 -16.26 17.24 -17.86
C GLY A 430 -15.80 17.01 -19.30
N LEU A 431 -14.83 16.12 -19.53
CA LEU A 431 -14.58 15.54 -20.85
C LEU A 431 -15.33 14.21 -21.01
N GLY A 432 -15.78 13.97 -22.24
CA GLY A 432 -16.29 12.69 -22.70
C GLY A 432 -15.62 12.25 -24.00
N ILE A 433 -15.75 10.96 -24.32
CA ILE A 433 -15.38 10.43 -25.63
C ILE A 433 -16.67 10.15 -26.42
N SER A 434 -16.82 10.80 -27.58
CA SER A 434 -18.06 10.84 -28.37
C SER A 434 -18.21 9.64 -29.33
N THR A 435 -17.30 9.51 -30.29
CA THR A 435 -17.07 8.33 -31.13
C THR A 435 -15.58 8.16 -31.42
N ALA A 436 -15.15 7.00 -31.94
CA ALA A 436 -13.88 6.91 -32.65
C ALA A 436 -13.95 7.71 -33.97
N ILE A 437 -12.80 7.97 -34.60
CA ILE A 437 -12.73 8.76 -35.84
C ILE A 437 -13.57 8.16 -36.97
N ASP A 438 -13.72 6.84 -36.98
CA ASP A 438 -14.52 6.10 -37.96
C ASP A 438 -16.02 6.03 -37.62
N GLY A 439 -16.46 6.77 -36.60
CA GLY A 439 -17.86 6.81 -36.16
C GLY A 439 -18.30 5.60 -35.32
N ARG A 440 -17.42 4.62 -35.07
CA ARG A 440 -17.73 3.45 -34.25
C ARG A 440 -17.56 3.75 -32.76
N LYS A 441 -18.42 3.17 -31.93
CA LYS A 441 -18.23 3.14 -30.46
C LYS A 441 -17.36 1.94 -30.13
N ILE A 442 -16.06 2.19 -29.95
CA ILE A 442 -15.07 1.15 -29.62
C ILE A 442 -14.77 1.08 -28.12
N TYR A 443 -15.48 1.86 -27.30
CA TYR A 443 -15.23 1.97 -25.87
C TYR A 443 -16.53 1.99 -25.08
N GLN A 444 -16.42 1.57 -23.83
CA GLN A 444 -17.47 1.59 -22.83
C GLN A 444 -17.02 2.49 -21.68
N LYS A 445 -17.85 3.46 -21.30
CA LYS A 445 -17.66 4.19 -20.05
C LYS A 445 -17.90 3.22 -18.89
N ILE A 446 -16.96 3.18 -17.95
CA ILE A 446 -17.01 2.33 -16.77
C ILE A 446 -16.85 3.20 -15.52
N GLU A 447 -17.45 2.75 -14.42
CA GLU A 447 -17.34 3.44 -13.14
C GLU A 447 -16.06 2.98 -12.39
N CYS A 448 -15.50 3.84 -11.54
CA CYS A 448 -14.24 3.54 -10.84
C CYS A 448 -14.29 2.25 -9.99
N ASN A 449 -15.46 1.89 -9.46
CA ASN A 449 -15.68 0.70 -8.64
C ASN A 449 -15.74 -0.60 -9.47
N GLU A 450 -15.88 -0.50 -10.79
CA GLU A 450 -15.86 -1.64 -11.72
C GLU A 450 -14.45 -1.96 -12.21
N LEU A 451 -13.48 -1.09 -11.93
CA LEU A 451 -12.08 -1.32 -12.26
C LEU A 451 -11.47 -2.42 -11.38
N PRO A 452 -10.51 -3.19 -11.91
CA PRO A 452 -9.72 -4.07 -11.06
C PRO A 452 -8.98 -3.26 -9.99
N SER A 453 -8.64 -3.90 -8.87
CA SER A 453 -8.15 -3.23 -7.65
C SER A 453 -6.90 -2.36 -7.85
N GLU A 454 -6.11 -2.62 -8.88
CA GLU A 454 -4.89 -1.87 -9.17
C GLU A 454 -5.21 -0.58 -9.94
N GLU A 455 -6.04 -0.64 -10.97
CA GLU A 455 -6.49 0.50 -11.76
C GLU A 455 -7.46 1.39 -10.97
N ALA A 456 -8.23 0.81 -10.05
CA ALA A 456 -9.08 1.56 -9.14
C ALA A 456 -8.29 2.58 -8.29
N LYS A 457 -6.99 2.33 -8.04
CA LYS A 457 -6.12 3.27 -7.30
C LYS A 457 -5.84 4.57 -8.07
N VAL A 458 -5.97 4.53 -9.40
CA VAL A 458 -5.80 5.70 -10.30
C VAL A 458 -7.12 6.48 -10.43
N CYS A 459 -8.24 5.82 -10.18
CA CYS A 459 -9.55 6.36 -10.45
C CYS A 459 -10.12 7.11 -9.24
N VAL A 460 -10.24 8.43 -9.37
CA VAL A 460 -10.94 9.27 -8.39
C VAL A 460 -12.31 9.62 -8.98
N PRO A 461 -13.42 9.07 -8.44
CA PRO A 461 -14.76 9.20 -9.04
C PRO A 461 -15.22 10.65 -9.27
N ASP A 462 -14.73 11.57 -8.44
CA ASP A 462 -15.13 12.97 -8.50
C ASP A 462 -14.38 13.78 -9.55
N THR A 463 -13.23 13.30 -10.03
CA THR A 463 -12.34 14.07 -10.91
C THR A 463 -12.02 13.37 -12.23
N THR A 464 -12.32 12.08 -12.35
CA THR A 464 -11.95 11.27 -13.53
C THR A 464 -13.14 10.52 -14.10
N THR A 465 -13.15 10.38 -15.43
CA THR A 465 -14.06 9.53 -16.18
C THR A 465 -13.23 8.45 -16.87
N VAL A 466 -13.67 7.19 -16.80
CA VAL A 466 -12.91 6.05 -17.33
C VAL A 466 -13.62 5.39 -18.50
N TYR A 467 -12.82 5.05 -19.50
CA TYR A 467 -13.25 4.36 -20.71
C TYR A 467 -12.41 3.10 -20.91
N LYS A 468 -13.09 1.97 -21.12
CA LYS A 468 -12.47 0.69 -21.48
C LYS A 468 -12.70 0.42 -22.96
N VAL A 469 -11.64 0.13 -23.72
CA VAL A 469 -11.78 -0.31 -25.12
C VAL A 469 -12.46 -1.69 -25.14
N SER A 470 -13.43 -1.90 -26.03
CA SER A 470 -14.21 -3.12 -26.06
C SER A 470 -13.35 -4.33 -26.44
N ALA A 471 -13.62 -5.47 -25.79
CA ALA A 471 -12.88 -6.70 -26.06
C ALA A 471 -13.02 -7.16 -27.53
N ASP A 472 -14.18 -6.91 -28.15
CA ASP A 472 -14.42 -7.25 -29.56
C ASP A 472 -13.56 -6.41 -30.51
N GLU A 473 -13.23 -5.17 -30.15
CA GLU A 473 -12.30 -4.36 -30.93
C GLU A 473 -10.89 -4.92 -30.83
N LEU A 474 -10.43 -5.22 -29.61
CA LEU A 474 -9.08 -5.72 -29.34
C LEU A 474 -8.82 -7.11 -29.94
N LYS A 475 -9.85 -7.93 -30.16
CA LYS A 475 -9.73 -9.25 -30.81
C LYS A 475 -9.48 -9.20 -32.31
N LYS A 476 -9.64 -8.04 -32.96
CA LYS A 476 -9.41 -7.92 -34.42
C LYS A 476 -7.94 -8.14 -34.75
N GLU A 477 -7.67 -8.71 -35.91
CA GLU A 477 -6.29 -8.99 -36.41
C GLU A 477 -5.38 -7.75 -36.40
N LEU A 478 -5.95 -6.55 -36.54
CA LEU A 478 -5.23 -5.27 -36.45
C LEU A 478 -4.57 -4.99 -35.09
N TYR A 479 -4.97 -5.71 -34.04
CA TYR A 479 -4.47 -5.57 -32.67
C TYR A 479 -3.70 -6.82 -32.19
N LYS A 480 -3.41 -7.74 -33.11
CA LYS A 480 -2.56 -8.91 -32.89
C LYS A 480 -1.21 -8.70 -33.57
N ASN A 481 -0.17 -9.30 -33.02
CA ASN A 481 1.19 -9.30 -33.59
C ASN A 481 1.67 -7.89 -33.99
N ILE A 482 1.52 -6.91 -33.09
CA ILE A 482 1.92 -5.52 -33.34
C ILE A 482 3.44 -5.44 -33.20
N VAL A 483 4.13 -5.31 -34.33
CA VAL A 483 5.60 -5.24 -34.38
C VAL A 483 6.12 -3.84 -34.05
N LEU A 484 5.50 -2.77 -34.57
CA LEU A 484 6.03 -1.40 -34.46
C LEU A 484 5.17 -0.48 -33.59
N SER A 485 3.96 -0.18 -34.05
CA SER A 485 3.06 0.69 -33.31
C SER A 485 1.61 0.54 -33.71
N ARG A 486 0.72 0.96 -32.81
CA ARG A 486 -0.71 1.04 -33.04
C ARG A 486 -1.28 2.31 -32.42
N GLU A 487 -2.02 3.07 -33.21
CA GLU A 487 -2.64 4.32 -32.78
C GLU A 487 -4.15 4.18 -32.61
N PHE A 488 -4.66 4.63 -31.47
CA PHE A 488 -6.07 4.87 -31.21
C PHE A 488 -6.32 6.38 -31.34
N ARG A 489 -7.24 6.77 -32.22
CA ARG A 489 -7.66 8.17 -32.36
C ARG A 489 -9.09 8.33 -31.90
N LEU A 490 -9.29 9.24 -30.95
CA LEU A 490 -10.53 9.41 -30.22
C LEU A 490 -10.99 10.86 -30.32
N TYR A 491 -12.29 11.08 -30.46
CA TYR A 491 -12.85 12.43 -30.36
C TYR A 491 -13.30 12.72 -28.94
N LEU A 492 -12.61 13.65 -28.29
CA LEU A 492 -13.01 14.25 -27.03
C LEU A 492 -14.08 15.33 -27.28
N GLU A 493 -15.09 15.32 -26.44
CA GLU A 493 -16.15 16.32 -26.36
C GLU A 493 -16.23 16.87 -24.93
N ILE A 494 -16.70 18.10 -24.76
CA ILE A 494 -16.89 18.71 -23.44
C ILE A 494 -18.33 18.46 -23.03
N GLN A 495 -18.52 17.62 -22.01
CA GLN A 495 -19.83 17.27 -21.47
C GLN A 495 -20.26 18.21 -20.33
N ASP A 496 -19.29 18.69 -19.55
CA ASP A 496 -19.52 19.61 -18.43
C ASP A 496 -18.36 20.61 -18.36
N TYR A 497 -18.64 21.83 -18.82
CA TYR A 497 -17.68 22.91 -18.89
C TYR A 497 -17.21 23.38 -17.51
N ASP A 498 -18.14 23.47 -16.55
CA ASP A 498 -17.88 23.96 -15.20
C ASP A 498 -17.06 22.93 -14.40
N ALA A 499 -17.34 21.63 -14.57
CA ALA A 499 -16.50 20.58 -14.00
C ALA A 499 -15.08 20.60 -14.58
N LEU A 500 -14.95 20.86 -15.89
CA LEU A 500 -13.66 20.85 -16.56
C LEU A 500 -12.80 22.05 -16.17
N LEU A 501 -13.29 23.29 -16.25
CA LEU A 501 -12.50 24.51 -16.01
C LEU A 501 -12.69 25.13 -14.61
N GLY A 502 -13.89 25.03 -14.04
CA GLY A 502 -14.29 25.77 -12.85
C GLY A 502 -14.19 27.28 -13.08
N GLU A 503 -13.75 28.01 -12.05
CA GLU A 503 -13.54 29.47 -12.12
C GLU A 503 -12.16 29.86 -12.69
N SER A 504 -11.30 28.88 -13.00
CA SER A 504 -9.93 29.17 -13.44
C SER A 504 -9.85 29.48 -14.94
N ILE A 505 -9.01 30.45 -15.30
CA ILE A 505 -8.70 30.78 -16.70
C ILE A 505 -7.96 29.62 -17.38
N ILE A 506 -7.07 28.99 -16.62
CA ILE A 506 -6.29 27.82 -17.04
C ILE A 506 -6.35 26.77 -15.94
N LYS A 507 -6.70 25.54 -16.30
CA LYS A 507 -6.74 24.43 -15.35
C LYS A 507 -5.82 23.31 -15.82
N PRO A 508 -4.85 22.88 -14.99
CA PRO A 508 -4.09 21.68 -15.31
C PRO A 508 -5.00 20.45 -15.24
N GLY A 509 -4.71 19.44 -16.05
CA GLY A 509 -5.32 18.14 -15.91
C GLY A 509 -4.52 17.07 -16.62
N ASN A 510 -4.80 15.83 -16.24
CA ASN A 510 -4.02 14.67 -16.67
C ASN A 510 -4.92 13.71 -17.43
N ILE A 511 -4.41 13.23 -18.56
CA ILE A 511 -5.02 12.12 -19.30
C ILE A 511 -4.15 10.89 -19.07
N TYR A 512 -4.72 9.81 -18.56
CA TYR A 512 -3.99 8.55 -18.32
C TYR A 512 -4.43 7.49 -19.32
N ALA A 513 -3.50 6.61 -19.67
CA ALA A 513 -3.78 5.40 -20.41
C ALA A 513 -3.03 4.22 -19.79
N SER A 514 -3.72 3.09 -19.66
CA SER A 514 -3.13 1.79 -19.30
C SER A 514 -3.41 0.79 -20.40
N ALA A 515 -2.43 -0.05 -20.74
CA ALA A 515 -2.59 -1.15 -21.67
C ALA A 515 -2.01 -2.44 -21.08
N LYS A 516 -2.83 -3.48 -21.01
CA LYS A 516 -2.45 -4.86 -20.65
C LYS A 516 -2.37 -5.71 -21.90
N TYR A 517 -1.29 -6.46 -22.04
CA TYR A 517 -1.03 -7.22 -23.26
C TYR A 517 -0.14 -8.43 -23.01
N ASP A 518 -0.19 -9.38 -23.93
CA ASP A 518 0.80 -10.47 -24.02
C ASP A 518 1.88 -10.06 -25.01
N TYR A 519 3.13 -10.18 -24.59
CA TYR A 519 4.31 -9.84 -25.35
C TYR A 519 5.12 -11.10 -25.65
N GLU A 520 5.69 -11.18 -26.85
CA GLU A 520 6.46 -12.32 -27.32
C GLU A 520 7.80 -11.83 -27.84
N MET A 521 8.90 -12.45 -27.40
CA MET A 521 10.24 -12.18 -27.89
C MET A 521 10.94 -13.48 -28.30
N ASP A 522 11.71 -13.43 -29.38
CA ASP A 522 12.49 -14.56 -29.92
C ASP A 522 13.97 -14.17 -29.86
N GLN A 523 14.76 -14.94 -29.11
CA GLN A 523 16.23 -14.82 -29.09
C GLN A 523 16.88 -16.03 -29.77
N LYS A 524 17.99 -15.79 -30.46
CA LYS A 524 18.61 -16.78 -31.34
C LYS A 524 20.09 -16.97 -31.01
N VAL A 525 20.54 -18.21 -31.00
CA VAL A 525 21.96 -18.55 -31.01
C VAL A 525 22.25 -19.58 -32.10
N GLN A 526 23.34 -19.42 -32.83
CA GLN A 526 23.77 -20.39 -33.84
C GLN A 526 24.76 -21.37 -33.24
N ILE A 527 24.61 -22.64 -33.58
CA ILE A 527 25.51 -23.72 -33.20
C ILE A 527 25.85 -24.57 -34.43
N LYS A 528 26.98 -25.28 -34.38
CA LYS A 528 27.37 -26.23 -35.41
C LYS A 528 27.42 -27.65 -34.85
N ILE A 529 26.70 -28.57 -35.48
CA ILE A 529 26.78 -30.00 -35.21
C ILE A 529 27.71 -30.63 -36.25
N GLN A 530 28.70 -31.41 -35.79
CA GLN A 530 29.66 -32.15 -36.61
C GLN A 530 29.44 -33.65 -36.49
N LYS A 531 29.73 -34.38 -37.57
CA LYS A 531 29.79 -35.83 -37.51
C LYS A 531 30.87 -36.31 -36.52
N GLN A 532 30.55 -37.32 -35.71
CA GLN A 532 31.53 -37.88 -34.79
C GLN A 532 32.70 -38.49 -35.58
N PRO A 533 33.97 -38.18 -35.24
CA PRO A 533 35.09 -38.80 -35.92
C PRO A 533 35.05 -40.31 -35.70
N THR A 534 34.92 -41.08 -36.80
CA THR A 534 35.04 -42.53 -36.76
C THR A 534 36.39 -42.89 -36.13
N SER A 535 36.37 -43.54 -34.96
CA SER A 535 37.58 -44.09 -34.34
C SER A 535 38.15 -45.13 -35.29
N ILE A 536 39.28 -44.79 -35.94
CA ILE A 536 40.00 -45.68 -36.84
C ILE A 536 40.73 -46.76 -36.04
#